data_AF-A0A9W9UT80-F1
#
_entry.id   AF-A0A9W9UT80-F1
#
_cell.length_a   1.000
_cell.length_b   1.000
_cell.length_c   1.000
_cell.angle_alpha   90.00
_cell.angle_beta   90.00
_cell.angle_gamma   90.00
#
_symmetry.space_group_name_H-M   'P 1'
#
loop_
_entity.id
_entity.type
_entity.pdbx_description
1 polymer ?
#
loop_
_entity_poly.entity_id
_entity_poly.type
_entity_poly.pdbx_seq_one_letter_code
_entity_poly.pdbx_strand_id
1 'polypeptide(L)'
;MLSPEQQRSQQQQAMLTHLQQQRAQIVAPQQPQNAGSNAQMQQQRMGSKYEDLPIRAPGDISFFSASPGSDVPSYFKHFEFACQQGLVSIVQSIVVNENPTPACLHHGLTCALMCGHFEVSRLLLTSGAPIVRETPSNIFLAPYECHVPLFDLLRHFGWTPSTPTFYGAVFLPRAVTNPPLLRWFLDHGADPNSGQTQTRNDRRGGTSDGSCAALEAAAIHGDVEAVGMLLDRGAIIEYGVPLHLAAGACPPGANPHASRVIPTRKFDIGRIPIMALLVSHGADVNQKQESQHMVAQYPIIHAVMAGATERVRWLLEHGADPHARGNFGTAIEYARNMRFDEILKVIESFVKDKT
;
A
#
# COMPACT_ATOMS: atom_id res chain seq x y z
N MET A 1 -68.10 -3.22 -6.86
CA MET A 1 -67.20 -3.88 -7.83
C MET A 1 -66.10 -2.89 -8.16
N LEU A 2 -64.84 -3.26 -7.96
CA LEU A 2 -63.69 -2.37 -8.20
C LEU A 2 -63.54 -2.10 -9.70
N SER A 3 -63.13 -0.88 -10.07
CA SER A 3 -62.93 -0.51 -11.48
C SER A 3 -61.74 -1.28 -12.10
N PRO A 4 -61.71 -1.47 -13.44
CA PRO A 4 -60.62 -2.20 -14.10
C PRO A 4 -59.22 -1.62 -13.85
N GLU A 5 -59.13 -0.29 -13.66
CA GLU A 5 -57.88 0.38 -13.30
C GLU A 5 -57.45 0.08 -11.86
N GLN A 6 -58.39 0.04 -10.92
CA GLN A 6 -58.10 -0.35 -9.53
C GLN A 6 -57.64 -1.80 -9.42
N GLN A 7 -58.18 -2.71 -10.25
CA GLN A 7 -57.73 -4.11 -10.30
C GLN A 7 -56.31 -4.24 -10.86
N ARG A 8 -55.95 -3.47 -11.90
CA ARG A 8 -54.58 -3.45 -12.44
C ARG A 8 -53.58 -2.87 -11.44
N SER A 9 -53.96 -1.79 -10.74
CA SER A 9 -53.12 -1.20 -9.70
C SER A 9 -52.88 -2.17 -8.54
N GLN A 10 -53.93 -2.90 -8.09
CA GLN A 10 -53.78 -3.93 -7.07
C GLN A 10 -52.88 -5.10 -7.52
N GLN A 11 -52.99 -5.53 -8.78
CA GLN A 11 -52.12 -6.59 -9.31
C GLN A 11 -50.66 -6.15 -9.39
N GLN A 12 -50.38 -4.92 -9.86
CA GLN A 12 -49.01 -4.39 -9.88
C GLN A 12 -48.44 -4.26 -8.47
N GLN A 13 -49.25 -3.80 -7.52
CA GLN A 13 -48.80 -3.63 -6.14
C GLN A 13 -48.53 -4.98 -5.48
N ALA A 14 -49.38 -5.99 -5.70
CA ALA A 14 -49.14 -7.36 -5.24
C ALA A 14 -47.88 -7.99 -5.84
N MET A 15 -47.61 -7.75 -7.14
CA MET A 15 -46.39 -8.22 -7.80
C MET A 15 -45.13 -7.55 -7.22
N LEU A 16 -45.19 -6.25 -6.95
CA LEU A 16 -44.09 -5.51 -6.32
C LEU A 16 -43.84 -5.97 -4.88
N THR A 17 -44.92 -6.23 -4.11
CA THR A 17 -44.79 -6.80 -2.75
C THR A 17 -44.20 -8.20 -2.79
N HIS A 18 -44.58 -9.02 -3.77
CA HIS A 18 -44.03 -10.37 -3.95
C HIS A 18 -42.54 -10.33 -4.33
N LEU A 19 -42.15 -9.42 -5.24
CA LEU A 19 -40.74 -9.19 -5.58
C LEU A 19 -39.94 -8.66 -4.38
N GLN A 20 -40.51 -7.76 -3.58
CA GLN A 20 -39.88 -7.30 -2.32
C GLN A 20 -39.73 -8.44 -1.30
N GLN A 21 -40.73 -9.33 -1.18
CA GLN A 21 -40.66 -10.50 -0.31
C GLN A 21 -39.62 -11.51 -0.79
N GLN A 22 -39.53 -11.77 -2.10
CA GLN A 22 -38.46 -12.61 -2.65
C GLN A 22 -37.09 -11.98 -2.43
N ARG A 23 -36.95 -10.66 -2.61
CA ARG A 23 -35.70 -9.93 -2.32
C ARG A 23 -35.35 -9.97 -0.83
N ALA A 24 -36.34 -9.89 0.05
CA ALA A 24 -36.16 -10.03 1.50
C ALA A 24 -35.81 -11.47 1.91
N GLN A 25 -36.24 -12.49 1.17
CA GLN A 25 -35.82 -13.88 1.41
C GLN A 25 -34.41 -14.20 0.91
N ILE A 26 -33.94 -13.52 -0.15
CA ILE A 26 -32.54 -13.60 -0.62
C ILE A 26 -31.60 -12.85 0.34
N VAL A 27 -32.10 -11.84 1.05
CA VAL A 27 -31.34 -11.01 2.02
C VAL A 27 -31.59 -11.43 3.48
N ALA A 28 -32.53 -12.33 3.75
CA ALA A 28 -32.78 -12.84 5.09
C ALA A 28 -31.60 -13.72 5.52
N PRO A 29 -30.97 -13.47 6.68
CA PRO A 29 -30.02 -14.41 7.24
C PRO A 29 -30.79 -15.70 7.51
N GLN A 30 -30.40 -16.80 6.87
CA GLN A 30 -30.85 -18.12 7.28
C GLN A 30 -30.63 -18.24 8.80
N GLN A 31 -31.69 -18.50 9.56
CA GLN A 31 -31.60 -18.67 11.01
C GLN A 31 -30.51 -19.70 11.31
N PRO A 32 -29.41 -19.33 11.99
CA PRO A 32 -28.35 -20.27 12.25
C PRO A 32 -28.81 -21.17 13.40
N GLN A 33 -29.03 -22.46 13.12
CA GLN A 33 -29.17 -23.51 14.14
C GLN A 33 -27.89 -23.71 14.98
N ASN A 34 -26.90 -22.79 14.89
CA ASN A 34 -25.55 -22.90 15.44
C ASN A 34 -24.97 -21.51 15.81
N ALA A 35 -25.73 -20.69 16.56
CA ALA A 35 -25.28 -19.37 17.00
C ALA A 35 -24.03 -19.42 17.91
N GLY A 36 -23.83 -20.49 18.69
CA GLY A 36 -22.68 -20.66 19.59
C GLY A 36 -21.36 -20.94 18.87
N SER A 37 -21.36 -21.78 17.82
CA SER A 37 -20.17 -22.11 17.05
C SER A 37 -19.78 -20.97 16.10
N ASN A 38 -20.75 -20.26 15.51
CA ASN A 38 -20.47 -19.08 14.70
C ASN A 38 -19.83 -17.93 15.49
N ALA A 39 -20.23 -17.72 16.75
CA ALA A 39 -19.63 -16.71 17.63
C ALA A 39 -18.18 -17.06 18.04
N GLN A 40 -17.91 -18.34 18.34
CA GLN A 40 -16.55 -18.84 18.61
C GLN A 40 -15.64 -18.74 17.38
N MET A 41 -16.13 -19.13 16.19
CA MET A 41 -15.39 -18.94 14.92
C MET A 41 -15.16 -17.44 14.61
N GLN A 42 -16.10 -16.56 14.98
CA GLN A 42 -15.96 -15.11 14.86
C GLN A 42 -14.89 -14.52 15.79
N GLN A 43 -14.72 -15.06 17.00
CA GLN A 43 -13.65 -14.66 17.91
C GLN A 43 -12.28 -15.17 17.43
N GLN A 44 -12.21 -16.37 16.86
CA GLN A 44 -10.94 -16.96 16.37
C GLN A 44 -10.37 -16.24 15.13
N ARG A 45 -11.21 -15.62 14.30
CA ARG A 45 -10.77 -14.88 13.10
C ARG A 45 -10.33 -13.44 13.38
N MET A 46 -10.77 -12.83 14.47
CA MET A 46 -10.50 -11.42 14.80
C MET A 46 -9.00 -11.21 14.93
N GLY A 47 -8.39 -10.47 14.00
CA GLY A 47 -6.93 -10.37 14.00
C GLY A 47 -6.24 -10.89 12.74
N SER A 48 -6.86 -11.85 12.06
CA SER A 48 -6.24 -12.64 11.00
C SER A 48 -6.09 -11.85 9.70
N LYS A 49 -5.12 -12.26 8.88
CA LYS A 49 -4.78 -11.59 7.61
C LYS A 49 -5.95 -11.64 6.61
N TYR A 50 -6.74 -12.71 6.63
CA TYR A 50 -7.84 -12.94 5.69
C TYR A 50 -9.20 -13.07 6.40
N GLU A 51 -9.45 -12.20 7.38
CA GLU A 51 -10.66 -12.21 8.23
C GLU A 51 -11.98 -12.08 7.43
N ASP A 52 -11.92 -11.51 6.23
CA ASP A 52 -13.04 -11.30 5.31
C ASP A 52 -13.31 -12.47 4.35
N LEU A 53 -12.63 -13.62 4.52
CA LEU A 53 -12.92 -14.82 3.75
C LEU A 53 -14.30 -15.43 4.11
N PRO A 54 -15.06 -15.89 3.09
CA PRO A 54 -16.33 -16.56 3.33
C PRO A 54 -16.10 -17.96 3.90
N ILE A 55 -16.74 -18.25 5.03
CA ILE A 55 -16.72 -19.57 5.68
C ILE A 55 -17.85 -20.41 5.11
N ARG A 56 -17.54 -21.58 4.54
CA ARG A 56 -18.51 -22.56 4.05
C ARG A 56 -18.37 -23.92 4.72
N ALA A 57 -17.22 -24.24 5.30
CA ALA A 57 -16.97 -25.44 6.07
C ALA A 57 -16.15 -25.13 7.34
N PRO A 58 -16.26 -25.95 8.41
CA PRO A 58 -15.47 -25.78 9.64
C PRO A 58 -13.95 -25.77 9.39
N GLY A 59 -13.46 -26.54 8.41
CA GLY A 59 -12.05 -26.58 8.03
C GLY A 59 -11.53 -25.31 7.35
N ASP A 60 -12.41 -24.39 6.93
CA ASP A 60 -12.00 -23.14 6.25
C ASP A 60 -11.23 -22.21 7.19
N ILE A 61 -11.38 -22.36 8.51
CA ILE A 61 -10.68 -21.57 9.54
C ILE A 61 -9.16 -21.74 9.41
N SER A 62 -8.71 -22.91 8.95
CA SER A 62 -7.28 -23.17 8.74
C SER A 62 -6.66 -22.22 7.71
N PHE A 63 -7.45 -21.67 6.77
CA PHE A 63 -6.97 -20.80 5.68
C PHE A 63 -6.95 -19.31 6.03
N PHE A 64 -7.31 -18.92 7.27
CA PHE A 64 -7.22 -17.51 7.69
C PHE A 64 -5.79 -17.07 8.02
N SER A 65 -4.90 -18.03 8.27
CA SER A 65 -3.46 -17.82 8.39
C SER A 65 -2.77 -18.04 7.03
N ALA A 66 -1.57 -17.48 6.86
CA ALA A 66 -0.75 -17.71 5.66
C ALA A 66 -0.20 -19.16 5.57
N SER A 67 -0.38 -19.97 6.61
CA SER A 67 0.10 -21.35 6.68
C SER A 67 -0.95 -22.19 7.39
N PRO A 68 -1.81 -22.89 6.63
CA PRO A 68 -2.89 -23.67 7.22
C PRO A 68 -2.33 -24.81 8.07
N GLY A 69 -3.06 -25.10 9.16
CA GLY A 69 -2.69 -26.11 10.14
C GLY A 69 -2.85 -27.55 9.63
N SER A 70 -2.93 -28.51 10.55
CA SER A 70 -3.04 -29.94 10.22
C SER A 70 -4.40 -30.38 9.66
N ASP A 71 -5.45 -29.57 9.85
CA ASP A 71 -6.83 -29.90 9.46
C ASP A 71 -7.13 -29.38 8.04
N VAL A 72 -6.48 -29.98 7.04
CA VAL A 72 -6.64 -29.65 5.62
C VAL A 72 -6.99 -30.90 4.80
N PRO A 73 -7.69 -30.77 3.66
CA PRO A 73 -7.99 -31.90 2.78
C PRO A 73 -6.74 -32.65 2.32
N SER A 74 -6.86 -33.95 2.05
CA SER A 74 -5.73 -34.79 1.61
C SER A 74 -5.07 -34.29 0.32
N TYR A 75 -5.86 -33.76 -0.61
CA TYR A 75 -5.38 -33.19 -1.87
C TYR A 75 -4.66 -31.83 -1.68
N PHE A 76 -4.82 -31.17 -0.53
CA PHE A 76 -4.44 -29.77 -0.33
C PHE A 76 -2.96 -29.51 -0.56
N LYS A 77 -2.05 -30.35 -0.03
CA LYS A 77 -0.61 -30.16 -0.22
C LYS A 77 -0.19 -30.26 -1.68
N HIS A 78 -0.84 -31.17 -2.42
CA HIS A 78 -0.58 -31.33 -3.85
C HIS A 78 -1.14 -30.13 -4.64
N PHE A 79 -2.32 -29.65 -4.26
CA PHE A 79 -2.94 -28.45 -4.82
C PHE A 79 -2.10 -27.19 -4.58
N GLU A 80 -1.64 -26.98 -3.35
CA GLU A 80 -0.78 -25.86 -2.96
C GLU A 80 0.52 -25.86 -3.79
N PHE A 81 1.20 -27.02 -3.85
CA PHE A 81 2.40 -27.17 -4.66
C PHE A 81 2.12 -26.87 -6.15
N ALA A 82 1.03 -27.39 -6.70
CA ALA A 82 0.65 -27.12 -8.09
C ALA A 82 0.41 -25.62 -8.34
N CYS A 83 -0.18 -24.91 -7.37
CA CYS A 83 -0.38 -23.46 -7.46
C CYS A 83 0.96 -22.69 -7.41
N GLN A 84 1.88 -23.09 -6.52
CA GLN A 84 3.21 -22.48 -6.39
C GLN A 84 4.11 -22.71 -7.61
N GLN A 85 3.95 -23.86 -8.29
CA GLN A 85 4.75 -24.23 -9.45
C GLN A 85 4.11 -23.84 -10.79
N GLY A 86 2.91 -23.26 -10.80
CA GLY A 86 2.25 -22.84 -12.04
C GLY A 86 1.68 -24.00 -12.87
N LEU A 87 1.37 -25.15 -12.25
CA LEU A 87 0.93 -26.37 -12.95
C LEU A 87 -0.56 -26.34 -13.29
N VAL A 88 -0.93 -25.54 -14.31
CA VAL A 88 -2.33 -25.26 -14.70
C VAL A 88 -3.18 -26.52 -14.84
N SER A 89 -2.70 -27.55 -15.54
CA SER A 89 -3.46 -28.79 -15.77
C SER A 89 -3.77 -29.55 -14.48
N ILE A 90 -2.85 -29.55 -13.52
CA ILE A 90 -3.04 -30.22 -12.22
C ILE A 90 -4.04 -29.43 -11.38
N VAL A 91 -3.89 -28.10 -11.32
CA VAL A 91 -4.83 -27.22 -10.61
C VAL A 91 -6.23 -27.40 -11.18
N GLN A 92 -6.39 -27.42 -12.50
CA GLN A 92 -7.68 -27.59 -13.17
C GLN A 92 -8.31 -28.94 -12.83
N SER A 93 -7.53 -30.03 -12.87
CA SER A 93 -8.00 -31.37 -12.51
C SER A 93 -8.51 -31.41 -11.07
N ILE A 94 -7.77 -30.84 -10.12
CA ILE A 94 -8.17 -30.82 -8.71
C ILE A 94 -9.43 -29.98 -8.51
N VAL A 95 -9.52 -28.81 -9.14
CA VAL A 95 -10.70 -27.94 -9.02
C VAL A 95 -11.97 -28.64 -9.52
N VAL A 96 -11.88 -29.38 -10.64
CA VAL A 96 -13.02 -30.10 -11.22
C VAL A 96 -13.41 -31.32 -10.38
N ASN A 97 -12.44 -32.09 -9.88
CA ASN A 97 -12.70 -33.37 -9.22
C ASN A 97 -13.06 -33.22 -7.73
N GLU A 98 -12.36 -32.34 -7.01
CA GLU A 98 -12.46 -32.22 -5.56
C GLU A 98 -13.40 -31.09 -5.11
N ASN A 99 -13.77 -30.19 -6.02
CA ASN A 99 -14.62 -29.01 -5.78
C ASN A 99 -14.21 -28.21 -4.51
N PRO A 100 -13.00 -27.60 -4.49
CA PRO A 100 -12.46 -26.99 -3.28
C PRO A 100 -13.32 -25.82 -2.76
N THR A 101 -13.29 -25.61 -1.44
CA THR A 101 -14.00 -24.47 -0.83
C THR A 101 -13.42 -23.13 -1.31
N PRO A 102 -14.21 -22.03 -1.28
CA PRO A 102 -13.69 -20.71 -1.64
C PRO A 102 -12.46 -20.28 -0.84
N ALA A 103 -12.34 -20.71 0.43
CA ALA A 103 -11.16 -20.45 1.25
C ALA A 103 -9.92 -21.22 0.76
N CYS A 104 -10.08 -22.50 0.38
CA CYS A 104 -9.01 -23.29 -0.25
C CYS A 104 -8.59 -22.71 -1.61
N LEU A 105 -9.56 -22.27 -2.44
CA LEU A 105 -9.29 -21.62 -3.72
C LEU A 105 -8.56 -20.29 -3.53
N HIS A 106 -8.95 -19.50 -2.51
CA HIS A 106 -8.24 -18.27 -2.15
C HIS A 106 -6.80 -18.54 -1.71
N HIS A 107 -6.57 -19.56 -0.89
CA HIS A 107 -5.21 -19.93 -0.48
C HIS A 107 -4.34 -20.25 -1.72
N GLY A 108 -4.85 -21.10 -2.62
CA GLY A 108 -4.20 -21.38 -3.90
C GLY A 108 -3.94 -20.12 -4.73
N LEU A 109 -4.90 -19.19 -4.75
CA LEU A 109 -4.77 -17.90 -5.44
C LEU A 109 -3.63 -17.09 -4.82
N THR A 110 -3.52 -17.02 -3.49
CA THR A 110 -2.42 -16.30 -2.84
C THR A 110 -1.06 -16.90 -3.20
N CYS A 111 -0.93 -18.22 -3.23
CA CYS A 111 0.29 -18.90 -3.67
C CYS A 111 0.64 -18.56 -5.13
N ALA A 112 -0.34 -18.66 -6.03
CA ALA A 112 -0.14 -18.35 -7.45
C ALA A 112 0.26 -16.88 -7.66
N LEU A 113 -0.38 -15.95 -6.93
CA LEU A 113 -0.05 -14.52 -6.98
C LEU A 113 1.37 -14.24 -6.48
N MET A 114 1.77 -14.81 -5.32
CA MET A 114 3.13 -14.62 -4.79
C MET A 114 4.22 -15.16 -5.73
N CYS A 115 3.92 -16.18 -6.51
CA CYS A 115 4.85 -16.78 -7.46
C CYS A 115 4.77 -16.19 -8.88
N GLY A 116 3.85 -15.27 -9.16
CA GLY A 116 3.73 -14.64 -10.48
C GLY A 116 2.93 -15.42 -11.54
N HIS A 117 2.19 -16.46 -11.16
CA HIS A 117 1.57 -17.42 -12.09
C HIS A 117 0.20 -16.96 -12.63
N PHE A 118 0.22 -16.10 -13.66
CA PHE A 118 -0.98 -15.49 -14.26
C PHE A 118 -2.08 -16.50 -14.65
N GLU A 119 -1.72 -17.59 -15.33
CA GLU A 119 -2.68 -18.58 -15.83
C GLU A 119 -3.39 -19.32 -14.70
N VAL A 120 -2.65 -19.69 -13.65
CA VAL A 120 -3.21 -20.33 -12.45
C VAL A 120 -4.10 -19.35 -11.70
N SER A 121 -3.65 -18.09 -11.51
CA SER A 121 -4.47 -17.06 -10.88
C SER A 121 -5.79 -16.85 -11.63
N ARG A 122 -5.77 -16.79 -12.96
CA ARG A 122 -6.99 -16.64 -13.78
C ARG A 122 -7.92 -17.83 -13.62
N LEU A 123 -7.39 -19.04 -13.65
CA LEU A 123 -8.17 -20.27 -13.45
C LEU A 123 -8.86 -20.26 -12.09
N LEU A 124 -8.15 -19.92 -11.02
CA LEU A 124 -8.68 -19.91 -9.66
C LEU A 124 -9.76 -18.84 -9.48
N LEU A 125 -9.55 -17.63 -10.02
CA LEU A 125 -10.56 -16.57 -10.02
C LEU A 125 -11.82 -16.96 -10.80
N THR A 126 -11.64 -17.56 -11.99
CA THR A 126 -12.75 -18.09 -12.81
C THR A 126 -13.52 -19.18 -12.06
N SER A 127 -12.83 -19.97 -11.25
CA SER A 127 -13.39 -21.03 -10.42
C SER A 127 -14.05 -20.52 -9.12
N GLY A 128 -14.07 -19.20 -8.90
CA GLY A 128 -14.76 -18.59 -7.76
C GLY A 128 -13.88 -18.31 -6.53
N ALA A 129 -12.56 -18.25 -6.68
CA ALA A 129 -11.69 -17.75 -5.61
C ALA A 129 -12.06 -16.29 -5.26
N PRO A 130 -12.40 -15.98 -3.99
CA PRO A 130 -12.77 -14.63 -3.59
C PRO A 130 -11.54 -13.70 -3.56
N ILE A 131 -11.70 -12.45 -4.01
CA ILE A 131 -10.70 -11.40 -3.82
C ILE A 131 -11.03 -10.66 -2.52
N VAL A 132 -10.35 -11.05 -1.44
CA VAL A 132 -10.42 -10.35 -0.15
C VAL A 132 -9.42 -9.19 -0.07
N ARG A 133 -9.56 -8.31 0.91
CA ARG A 133 -8.82 -7.03 1.03
C ARG A 133 -7.30 -7.18 0.98
N GLU A 134 -6.75 -8.24 1.59
CA GLU A 134 -5.31 -8.52 1.62
C GLU A 134 -4.81 -9.34 0.41
N THR A 135 -5.71 -9.78 -0.49
CA THR A 135 -5.33 -10.55 -1.68
C THR A 135 -4.32 -9.81 -2.57
N PRO A 136 -4.53 -8.53 -2.93
CA PRO A 136 -3.63 -7.81 -3.82
C PRO A 136 -2.24 -7.56 -3.21
N SER A 137 -2.12 -7.51 -1.88
CA SER A 137 -0.84 -7.37 -1.17
C SER A 137 0.17 -8.47 -1.55
N ASN A 138 -0.33 -9.66 -1.90
CA ASN A 138 0.50 -10.81 -2.26
C ASN A 138 1.21 -10.64 -3.63
N ILE A 139 0.69 -9.79 -4.52
CA ILE A 139 1.32 -9.51 -5.82
C ILE A 139 2.69 -8.87 -5.64
N PHE A 140 2.88 -8.05 -4.59
CA PHE A 140 4.18 -7.41 -4.31
C PHE A 140 5.29 -8.40 -3.90
N LEU A 141 4.96 -9.66 -3.64
CA LEU A 141 5.95 -10.73 -3.40
C LEU A 141 6.38 -11.43 -4.71
N ALA A 142 5.64 -11.21 -5.80
CA ALA A 142 5.96 -11.74 -7.12
C ALA A 142 7.10 -10.96 -7.79
N PRO A 143 7.71 -11.53 -8.85
CA PRO A 143 8.59 -10.78 -9.75
C PRO A 143 7.92 -9.52 -10.31
N TYR A 144 8.72 -8.46 -10.52
CA TYR A 144 8.22 -7.12 -10.86
C TYR A 144 7.51 -7.08 -12.22
N GLU A 145 7.91 -7.94 -13.15
CA GLU A 145 7.31 -8.10 -14.47
C GLU A 145 5.87 -8.63 -14.42
N CYS A 146 5.51 -9.33 -13.34
CA CYS A 146 4.18 -9.91 -13.16
C CYS A 146 3.20 -8.93 -12.52
N HIS A 147 3.66 -7.82 -11.91
CA HIS A 147 2.80 -6.95 -11.10
C HIS A 147 1.64 -6.37 -11.91
N VAL A 148 1.93 -5.69 -13.03
CA VAL A 148 0.89 -5.06 -13.87
C VAL A 148 -0.11 -6.10 -14.41
N PRO A 149 0.32 -7.21 -15.06
CA PRO A 149 -0.62 -8.25 -15.51
C PRO A 149 -1.49 -8.83 -14.40
N LEU A 150 -0.95 -9.05 -13.20
CA LEU A 150 -1.72 -9.61 -12.07
C LEU A 150 -2.70 -8.60 -11.48
N PHE A 151 -2.35 -7.31 -11.39
CA PHE A 151 -3.30 -6.28 -10.96
C PHE A 151 -4.40 -6.05 -12.00
N ASP A 152 -4.06 -6.08 -13.29
CA ASP A 152 -5.05 -6.09 -14.37
C ASP A 152 -5.99 -7.27 -14.23
N LEU A 153 -5.47 -8.47 -13.97
CA LEU A 153 -6.29 -9.66 -13.74
C LEU A 153 -7.26 -9.46 -12.57
N LEU A 154 -6.79 -9.02 -11.39
CA LEU A 154 -7.69 -8.76 -10.26
C LEU A 154 -8.76 -7.72 -10.61
N ARG A 155 -8.42 -6.71 -11.40
CA ARG A 155 -9.35 -5.69 -11.87
C ARG A 155 -10.45 -6.26 -12.77
N HIS A 156 -10.13 -7.19 -13.66
CA HIS A 156 -11.14 -7.89 -14.47
C HIS A 156 -12.16 -8.65 -13.60
N PHE A 157 -11.76 -9.06 -12.40
CA PHE A 157 -12.61 -9.73 -11.42
C PHE A 157 -13.18 -8.78 -10.34
N GLY A 158 -13.20 -7.47 -10.60
CA GLY A 158 -13.94 -6.47 -9.80
C GLY A 158 -13.13 -5.80 -8.69
N TRP A 159 -11.84 -6.06 -8.57
CA TRP A 159 -10.97 -5.28 -7.69
C TRP A 159 -10.61 -3.91 -8.29
N THR A 160 -10.43 -2.90 -7.45
CA THR A 160 -10.01 -1.56 -7.90
C THR A 160 -8.89 -1.02 -7.00
N PRO A 161 -8.00 -0.15 -7.51
CA PRO A 161 -7.01 0.53 -6.69
C PRO A 161 -7.55 1.31 -5.49
N SER A 162 -8.81 1.77 -5.58
CA SER A 162 -9.52 2.48 -4.50
C SER A 162 -10.21 1.55 -3.50
N THR A 163 -10.14 0.23 -3.70
CA THR A 163 -10.74 -0.73 -2.75
C THR A 163 -10.05 -0.61 -1.40
N PRO A 164 -10.78 -0.29 -0.31
CA PRO A 164 -10.18 -0.14 1.01
C PRO A 164 -9.55 -1.45 1.47
N THR A 165 -8.27 -1.40 1.81
CA THR A 165 -7.48 -2.53 2.29
C THR A 165 -7.59 -2.66 3.82
N PHE A 166 -6.83 -3.55 4.44
CA PHE A 166 -6.77 -3.67 5.90
C PHE A 166 -6.05 -2.45 6.50
N TYR A 167 -6.63 -1.84 7.54
CA TYR A 167 -6.13 -0.58 8.14
C TYR A 167 -5.89 0.56 7.12
N GLY A 168 -6.66 0.63 6.03
CA GLY A 168 -6.51 1.67 5.02
C GLY A 168 -5.14 1.69 4.33
N ALA A 169 -4.40 0.57 4.30
CA ALA A 169 -3.13 0.48 3.60
C ALA A 169 -3.22 0.90 2.12
N VAL A 170 -2.36 1.80 1.70
CA VAL A 170 -2.34 2.28 0.31
C VAL A 170 -1.24 1.55 -0.45
N PHE A 171 -1.57 1.01 -1.62
CA PHE A 171 -0.59 0.30 -2.46
C PHE A 171 0.30 1.24 -3.28
N LEU A 172 -0.19 2.45 -3.55
CA LEU A 172 0.52 3.44 -4.35
C LEU A 172 1.94 3.78 -3.81
N PRO A 173 2.17 4.00 -2.50
CA PRO A 173 3.53 4.15 -1.95
C PRO A 173 4.47 2.96 -2.23
N ARG A 174 3.94 1.74 -2.42
CA ARG A 174 4.75 0.55 -2.72
C ARG A 174 5.11 0.44 -4.21
N ALA A 175 4.40 1.16 -5.07
CA ALA A 175 4.62 1.16 -6.51
C ALA A 175 5.70 2.17 -6.95
N VAL A 176 6.14 3.09 -6.08
CA VAL A 176 7.02 4.22 -6.45
C VAL A 176 8.40 3.83 -6.96
N THR A 177 8.86 2.61 -6.72
CA THR A 177 10.12 2.07 -7.25
C THR A 177 9.96 1.32 -8.57
N ASN A 178 8.72 1.18 -9.06
CA ASN A 178 8.37 0.51 -10.31
C ASN A 178 7.52 1.48 -11.17
N PRO A 179 8.14 2.33 -12.01
CA PRO A 179 7.42 3.35 -12.78
C PRO A 179 6.26 2.81 -13.66
N PRO A 180 6.39 1.65 -14.34
CA PRO A 180 5.25 1.03 -15.03
C PRO A 180 4.06 0.74 -14.12
N LEU A 181 4.30 0.19 -12.92
CA LEU A 181 3.26 -0.12 -11.96
C LEU A 181 2.66 1.16 -11.36
N LEU A 182 3.49 2.14 -11.01
CA LEU A 182 3.04 3.44 -10.51
C LEU A 182 2.12 4.14 -11.53
N ARG A 183 2.53 4.19 -12.79
CA ARG A 183 1.73 4.72 -13.90
C ARG A 183 0.40 3.99 -14.00
N TRP A 184 0.43 2.66 -13.98
CA TRP A 184 -0.79 1.84 -14.04
C TRP A 184 -1.76 2.18 -12.90
N PHE A 185 -1.29 2.29 -11.66
CA PHE A 185 -2.14 2.66 -10.52
C PHE A 185 -2.77 4.04 -10.70
N LEU A 186 -1.98 5.03 -11.10
CA LEU A 186 -2.46 6.40 -11.31
C LEU A 186 -3.45 6.50 -12.48
N ASP A 187 -3.22 5.77 -13.57
CA ASP A 187 -4.13 5.72 -14.73
C ASP A 187 -5.47 5.03 -14.39
N HIS A 188 -5.48 4.19 -13.35
CA HIS A 188 -6.67 3.47 -12.87
C HIS A 188 -7.30 4.11 -11.62
N GLY A 189 -7.04 5.39 -11.37
CA GLY A 189 -7.76 6.19 -10.37
C GLY A 189 -7.26 6.03 -8.94
N ALA A 190 -6.03 5.56 -8.72
CA ALA A 190 -5.40 5.67 -7.42
C ALA A 190 -5.14 7.16 -7.08
N ASP A 191 -5.64 7.60 -5.92
CA ASP A 191 -5.41 8.97 -5.44
C ASP A 191 -3.98 9.10 -4.86
N PRO A 192 -3.14 10.01 -5.38
CA PRO A 192 -1.79 10.24 -4.86
C PRO A 192 -1.76 10.82 -3.44
N ASN A 193 -2.87 11.37 -2.96
CA ASN A 193 -2.98 11.99 -1.63
C ASN A 193 -3.62 11.06 -0.58
N SER A 194 -3.84 9.79 -0.92
CA SER A 194 -4.38 8.82 0.01
C SER A 194 -3.27 8.18 0.86
N GLY A 195 -3.51 8.08 2.16
CA GLY A 195 -2.58 7.49 3.12
C GLY A 195 -3.18 6.39 3.98
N GLN A 196 -2.33 5.76 4.80
CA GLN A 196 -2.79 4.82 5.80
C GLN A 196 -3.58 5.54 6.91
N THR A 197 -4.64 4.92 7.42
CA THR A 197 -5.39 5.51 8.54
C THR A 197 -4.52 5.56 9.80
N GLN A 198 -4.58 6.68 10.52
CA GLN A 198 -3.86 6.85 11.79
C GLN A 198 -4.60 6.20 12.98
N THR A 199 -5.89 5.91 12.83
CA THR A 199 -6.70 5.29 13.89
C THR A 199 -6.60 3.77 13.84
N ARG A 200 -5.80 3.18 14.74
CA ARG A 200 -5.70 1.71 14.89
C ARG A 200 -7.02 1.03 15.28
N ASN A 201 -8.02 1.81 15.67
CA ASN A 201 -9.32 1.32 16.12
C ASN A 201 -10.26 0.95 14.95
N ASP A 202 -10.02 1.45 13.74
CA ASP A 202 -10.82 1.09 12.56
C ASP A 202 -10.06 0.12 11.65
N ARG A 203 -10.15 -1.18 11.98
CA ARG A 203 -9.45 -2.27 11.26
C ARG A 203 -9.87 -2.38 9.79
N ARG A 204 -11.09 -1.95 9.46
CA ARG A 204 -11.68 -2.03 8.11
C ARG A 204 -11.80 -0.65 7.45
N GLY A 205 -11.25 0.37 8.10
CA GLY A 205 -11.41 1.79 7.77
C GLY A 205 -10.85 2.16 6.40
N GLY A 206 -11.30 3.33 5.94
CA GLY A 206 -10.82 3.94 4.70
C GLY A 206 -9.38 4.43 4.80
N THR A 207 -8.89 4.94 3.69
CA THR A 207 -7.64 5.69 3.63
C THR A 207 -7.78 7.01 4.38
N SER A 208 -6.66 7.56 4.85
CA SER A 208 -6.63 8.96 5.30
C SER A 208 -6.57 9.87 4.08
N ASP A 209 -7.51 10.81 4.01
CA ASP A 209 -7.44 11.91 3.04
C ASP A 209 -6.34 12.88 3.47
N GLY A 210 -5.66 13.49 2.49
CA GLY A 210 -4.66 14.51 2.76
C GLY A 210 -3.33 13.96 3.28
N SER A 211 -2.94 12.77 2.82
CA SER A 211 -1.65 12.18 3.14
C SER A 211 -0.64 12.37 2.01
N CYS A 212 0.60 12.67 2.38
CA CYS A 212 1.72 12.76 1.44
C CYS A 212 2.43 11.41 1.22
N ALA A 213 1.86 10.28 1.66
CA ALA A 213 2.56 9.00 1.77
C ALA A 213 3.21 8.51 0.46
N ALA A 214 2.53 8.65 -0.68
CA ALA A 214 3.08 8.22 -1.97
C ALA A 214 4.23 9.12 -2.42
N LEU A 215 4.06 10.44 -2.29
CA LEU A 215 5.08 11.42 -2.66
C LEU A 215 6.31 11.34 -1.74
N GLU A 216 6.10 11.15 -0.44
CA GLU A 216 7.15 10.91 0.55
C GLU A 216 7.92 9.61 0.27
N ALA A 217 7.22 8.51 -0.06
CA ALA A 217 7.87 7.27 -0.45
C ALA A 217 8.70 7.43 -1.74
N ALA A 218 8.17 8.15 -2.74
CA ALA A 218 8.91 8.47 -3.96
C ALA A 218 10.13 9.37 -3.68
N ALA A 219 9.99 10.34 -2.78
CA ALA A 219 11.07 11.20 -2.34
C ALA A 219 12.20 10.45 -1.62
N ILE A 220 11.92 9.33 -0.95
CA ILE A 220 12.96 8.48 -0.31
C ILE A 220 13.54 7.48 -1.30
N HIS A 221 12.68 6.73 -1.98
CA HIS A 221 13.06 5.49 -2.69
C HIS A 221 12.89 5.56 -4.21
N GLY A 222 12.01 6.43 -4.68
CA GLY A 222 11.72 6.60 -6.11
C GLY A 222 12.79 7.40 -6.85
N ASP A 223 12.61 7.50 -8.16
CA ASP A 223 13.38 8.34 -9.06
C ASP A 223 12.63 9.64 -9.38
N VAL A 224 13.22 10.46 -10.25
CA VAL A 224 12.63 11.73 -10.71
C VAL A 224 11.32 11.48 -11.46
N GLU A 225 11.22 10.38 -12.21
CA GLU A 225 10.04 10.03 -12.99
C GLU A 225 8.85 9.72 -12.07
N ALA A 226 9.07 8.93 -11.01
CA ALA A 226 8.04 8.61 -10.03
C ALA A 226 7.50 9.84 -9.30
N VAL A 227 8.39 10.75 -8.90
CA VAL A 227 8.00 12.02 -8.26
C VAL A 227 7.23 12.90 -9.25
N GLY A 228 7.69 13.01 -10.50
CA GLY A 228 7.00 13.73 -11.56
C GLY A 228 5.60 13.20 -11.82
N MET A 229 5.45 11.88 -11.97
CA MET A 229 4.13 11.25 -12.19
C MET A 229 3.16 11.54 -11.04
N LEU A 230 3.62 11.53 -9.79
CA LEU A 230 2.76 11.85 -8.65
C LEU A 230 2.33 13.32 -8.65
N LEU A 231 3.27 14.24 -8.86
CA LEU A 231 2.99 15.68 -8.93
C LEU A 231 2.06 16.03 -10.09
N ASP A 232 2.29 15.45 -11.28
CA ASP A 232 1.45 15.62 -12.46
C ASP A 232 0.01 15.10 -12.26
N ARG A 233 -0.16 14.13 -11.35
CA ARG A 233 -1.48 13.56 -11.00
C ARG A 233 -2.09 14.19 -9.74
N GLY A 234 -1.55 15.33 -9.30
CA GLY A 234 -2.14 16.14 -8.25
C GLY A 234 -1.72 15.76 -6.83
N ALA A 235 -0.54 15.16 -6.65
CA ALA A 235 0.06 15.04 -5.33
C ALA A 235 0.32 16.43 -4.73
N ILE A 236 -0.18 16.67 -3.52
CA ILE A 236 -0.08 17.95 -2.82
C ILE A 236 1.11 17.92 -1.87
N ILE A 237 2.09 18.78 -2.12
CA ILE A 237 3.34 18.86 -1.34
C ILE A 237 3.07 19.25 0.12
N GLU A 238 2.11 20.16 0.35
CA GLU A 238 1.79 20.73 1.66
C GLU A 238 1.28 19.70 2.69
N TYR A 239 0.82 18.53 2.24
CA TYR A 239 0.35 17.46 3.13
C TYR A 239 1.47 16.75 3.90
N GLY A 240 2.74 17.00 3.57
CA GLY A 240 3.85 16.35 4.24
C GLY A 240 5.16 17.10 4.07
N VAL A 241 6.25 16.33 4.12
CA VAL A 241 7.62 16.84 4.12
C VAL A 241 8.51 16.11 3.11
N PRO A 242 8.08 16.01 1.82
CA PRO A 242 8.81 15.23 0.83
C PRO A 242 10.24 15.75 0.61
N LEU A 243 10.48 17.06 0.75
CA LEU A 243 11.83 17.63 0.61
C LEU A 243 12.77 17.19 1.73
N HIS A 244 12.29 17.12 2.98
CA HIS A 244 13.07 16.60 4.12
C HIS A 244 13.50 15.16 3.88
N LEU A 245 12.58 14.35 3.39
CA LEU A 245 12.82 12.93 3.12
C LEU A 245 13.75 12.72 1.92
N ALA A 246 13.61 13.53 0.86
CA ALA A 246 14.56 13.55 -0.26
C ALA A 246 15.96 13.98 0.18
N ALA A 247 16.06 15.00 1.03
CA ALA A 247 17.31 15.48 1.60
C ALA A 247 17.97 14.43 2.53
N GLY A 248 17.17 13.67 3.27
CA GLY A 248 17.63 12.62 4.18
C GLY A 248 17.75 11.22 3.57
N ALA A 249 17.41 11.04 2.29
CA ALA A 249 17.39 9.72 1.65
C ALA A 249 18.76 9.04 1.75
N CYS A 250 18.74 7.77 2.17
CA CYS A 250 19.92 6.93 2.28
C CYS A 250 19.98 5.95 1.09
N PRO A 251 21.19 5.47 0.71
CA PRO A 251 21.33 4.44 -0.31
C PRO A 251 20.49 3.19 -0.02
N PRO A 252 19.97 2.48 -1.05
CA PRO A 252 19.21 1.25 -0.86
C PRO A 252 19.98 0.21 -0.04
N GLY A 253 19.28 -0.46 0.89
CA GLY A 253 19.85 -1.48 1.76
C GLY A 253 20.67 -0.94 2.94
N ALA A 254 20.87 0.38 3.04
CA ALA A 254 21.51 0.98 4.18
C ALA A 254 20.56 1.02 5.39
N ASN A 255 21.07 0.72 6.59
CA ASN A 255 20.33 0.84 7.83
C ASN A 255 20.96 1.95 8.70
N PRO A 256 20.38 3.17 8.70
CA PRO A 256 20.89 4.29 9.50
C PRO A 256 20.91 4.03 11.01
N HIS A 257 20.11 3.08 11.49
CA HIS A 257 20.07 2.70 12.90
C HIS A 257 21.14 1.68 13.29
N ALA A 258 21.66 0.91 12.32
CA ALA A 258 22.69 -0.09 12.57
C ALA A 258 24.10 0.51 12.52
N SER A 259 24.35 1.42 11.57
CA SER A 259 25.65 2.06 11.42
C SER A 259 25.56 3.39 10.69
N ARG A 260 26.62 4.20 10.80
CA ARG A 260 26.73 5.48 10.07
C ARG A 260 26.76 5.20 8.56
N VAL A 261 25.74 5.65 7.85
CA VAL A 261 25.64 5.56 6.40
C VAL A 261 26.14 6.86 5.80
N ILE A 262 27.22 6.79 5.01
CA ILE A 262 27.69 7.93 4.20
C ILE A 262 27.37 7.60 2.74
N PRO A 263 26.52 8.37 2.06
CA PRO A 263 26.21 8.15 0.66
C PRO A 263 27.45 8.36 -0.20
N THR A 264 27.57 7.61 -1.30
CA THR A 264 28.57 7.91 -2.32
C THR A 264 28.25 9.25 -2.98
N ARG A 265 29.27 9.98 -3.43
CA ARG A 265 29.07 11.24 -4.16
C ARG A 265 28.12 11.10 -5.36
N LYS A 266 28.18 9.96 -6.06
CA LYS A 266 27.26 9.66 -7.18
C LYS A 266 25.80 9.55 -6.72
N PHE A 267 25.54 8.86 -5.61
CA PHE A 267 24.18 8.75 -5.06
C PHE A 267 23.70 10.12 -4.57
N ASP A 268 24.55 10.87 -3.87
CA ASP A 268 24.22 12.17 -3.31
C ASP A 268 23.78 13.16 -4.39
N ILE A 269 24.58 13.32 -5.45
CA ILE A 269 24.25 14.15 -6.62
C ILE A 269 22.99 13.63 -7.32
N GLY A 270 22.81 12.31 -7.39
CA GLY A 270 21.64 11.68 -8.02
C GLY A 270 20.31 12.00 -7.33
N ARG A 271 20.30 12.48 -6.08
CA ARG A 271 19.09 12.93 -5.37
C ARG A 271 18.74 14.39 -5.62
N ILE A 272 19.67 15.21 -6.08
CA ILE A 272 19.44 16.65 -6.35
C ILE A 272 18.29 16.89 -7.33
N PRO A 273 18.17 16.17 -8.47
CA PRO A 273 17.05 16.37 -9.39
C PRO A 273 15.67 16.18 -8.76
N ILE A 274 15.53 15.28 -7.78
CA ILE A 274 14.29 15.07 -7.04
C ILE A 274 13.99 16.28 -6.14
N MET A 275 15.00 16.76 -5.41
CA MET A 275 14.87 17.95 -4.57
C MET A 275 14.51 19.19 -5.39
N ALA A 276 15.16 19.37 -6.54
CA ALA A 276 14.88 20.45 -7.48
C ALA A 276 13.44 20.39 -8.01
N LEU A 277 12.97 19.19 -8.37
CA LEU A 277 11.59 19.01 -8.82
C LEU A 277 10.58 19.37 -7.71
N LEU A 278 10.79 18.90 -6.48
CA LEU A 278 9.94 19.24 -5.34
C LEU A 278 9.90 20.75 -5.08
N VAL A 279 11.05 21.43 -5.09
CA VAL A 279 11.12 22.90 -4.90
C VAL A 279 10.43 23.64 -6.05
N SER A 280 10.58 23.18 -7.29
CA SER A 280 9.90 23.80 -8.44
C SER A 280 8.37 23.68 -8.38
N HIS A 281 7.85 22.70 -7.64
CA HIS A 281 6.43 22.51 -7.36
C HIS A 281 5.98 23.14 -6.03
N GLY A 282 6.83 23.94 -5.37
CA GLY A 282 6.45 24.73 -4.20
C GLY A 282 6.91 24.18 -2.85
N ALA A 283 7.77 23.16 -2.80
CA ALA A 283 8.38 22.74 -1.54
C ALA A 283 9.24 23.86 -0.96
N ASP A 284 8.95 24.28 0.27
CA ASP A 284 9.72 25.30 0.97
C ASP A 284 11.03 24.70 1.52
N VAL A 285 12.17 25.24 1.07
CA VAL A 285 13.52 24.83 1.47
C VAL A 285 13.79 25.02 2.97
N ASN A 286 13.01 25.87 3.62
CA ASN A 286 13.04 26.13 5.06
C ASN A 286 11.78 25.61 5.78
N GLN A 287 11.00 24.74 5.13
CA GLN A 287 9.79 24.20 5.73
C GLN A 287 10.12 23.55 7.07
N LYS A 288 9.42 24.01 8.10
CA LYS A 288 9.56 23.54 9.46
C LYS A 288 8.68 22.31 9.65
N GLN A 289 9.29 21.12 9.79
CA GLN A 289 8.57 19.91 10.15
C GLN A 289 8.32 19.87 11.66
N GLU A 290 7.14 20.27 12.11
CA GLU A 290 6.73 20.07 13.49
C GLU A 290 6.18 18.64 13.67
N SER A 291 6.64 17.91 14.70
CA SER A 291 6.03 16.64 15.05
C SER A 291 5.58 16.65 16.51
N GLN A 292 4.48 15.97 16.80
CA GLN A 292 3.82 16.00 18.11
C GLN A 292 4.73 15.56 19.27
N HIS A 293 5.82 14.84 18.97
CA HIS A 293 6.76 14.29 19.94
C HIS A 293 8.23 14.62 19.65
N MET A 294 8.54 15.48 18.66
CA MET A 294 9.91 15.88 18.35
C MET A 294 10.00 17.38 18.02
N VAL A 295 11.19 17.94 18.21
CA VAL A 295 11.48 19.32 17.80
C VAL A 295 11.51 19.42 16.28
N ALA A 296 11.17 20.61 15.80
CA ALA A 296 11.17 20.98 14.40
C ALA A 296 12.41 20.52 13.63
N GLN A 297 12.23 19.95 12.44
CA GLN A 297 13.32 19.62 11.53
C GLN A 297 13.19 20.35 10.21
N TYR A 298 14.33 20.57 9.54
CA TYR A 298 14.45 21.32 8.29
C TYR A 298 15.16 20.44 7.25
N PRO A 299 14.92 20.64 5.95
CA PRO A 299 15.57 19.82 4.91
C PRO A 299 17.09 19.76 5.04
N ILE A 300 17.73 20.88 5.40
CA ILE A 300 19.19 20.94 5.60
C ILE A 300 19.67 20.04 6.75
N ILE A 301 18.90 19.93 7.83
CA ILE A 301 19.24 19.05 8.96
C ILE A 301 19.18 17.58 8.52
N HIS A 302 18.17 17.19 7.73
CA HIS A 302 18.08 15.83 7.18
C HIS A 302 19.27 15.50 6.27
N ALA A 303 19.69 16.44 5.40
CA ALA A 303 20.87 16.25 4.55
C ALA A 303 22.16 16.11 5.38
N VAL A 304 22.34 16.93 6.42
CA VAL A 304 23.49 16.80 7.33
C VAL A 304 23.49 15.45 8.04
N MET A 305 22.34 15.03 8.58
CA MET A 305 22.20 13.73 9.25
C MET A 305 22.49 12.55 8.33
N ALA A 306 22.16 12.68 7.04
CA ALA A 306 22.48 11.70 6.01
C ALA A 306 23.94 11.76 5.53
N GLY A 307 24.77 12.69 6.01
CA GLY A 307 26.16 12.84 5.55
C GLY A 307 26.25 13.28 4.08
N ALA A 308 25.26 14.03 3.61
CA ALA A 308 25.02 14.33 2.21
C ALA A 308 25.58 15.70 1.79
N THR A 309 26.90 15.78 1.58
CA THR A 309 27.61 17.05 1.33
C THR A 309 27.05 17.85 0.15
N GLU A 310 26.77 17.21 -0.99
CA GLU A 310 26.31 17.91 -2.19
C GLU A 310 24.85 18.35 -2.05
N ARG A 311 24.01 17.57 -1.35
CA ARG A 311 22.65 18.01 -0.99
C ARG A 311 22.66 19.19 -0.01
N VAL A 312 23.58 19.24 0.95
CA VAL A 312 23.74 20.40 1.84
C VAL A 312 24.15 21.63 1.04
N ARG A 313 25.14 21.52 0.16
CA ARG A 313 25.56 22.61 -0.73
C ARG A 313 24.37 23.13 -1.56
N TRP A 314 23.65 22.22 -2.21
CA TRP A 314 22.51 22.58 -3.04
C TRP A 314 21.43 23.31 -2.23
N LEU A 315 21.08 22.83 -1.03
CA LEU A 315 20.10 23.49 -0.17
C LEU A 315 20.53 24.91 0.21
N LEU A 316 21.79 25.12 0.57
CA LEU A 316 22.32 26.45 0.88
C LEU A 316 22.24 27.41 -0.31
N GLU A 317 22.66 26.94 -1.50
CA GLU A 317 22.55 27.69 -2.75
C GLU A 317 21.09 28.09 -3.07
N HIS A 318 20.12 27.30 -2.63
CA HIS A 318 18.69 27.54 -2.82
C HIS A 318 18.02 28.25 -1.62
N GLY A 319 18.81 28.83 -0.71
CA GLY A 319 18.30 29.69 0.36
C GLY A 319 17.94 28.98 1.67
N ALA A 320 18.38 27.74 1.87
CA ALA A 320 18.26 27.11 3.18
C ALA A 320 19.02 27.90 4.25
N ASP A 321 18.40 28.12 5.40
CA ASP A 321 18.99 28.82 6.53
C ASP A 321 19.99 27.90 7.27
N PRO A 322 21.31 28.19 7.23
CA PRO A 322 22.31 27.40 7.95
C PRO A 322 22.17 27.48 9.48
N HIS A 323 21.44 28.49 9.99
CA HIS A 323 21.21 28.71 11.41
C HIS A 323 19.89 28.12 11.90
N ALA A 324 19.11 27.48 11.02
CA ALA A 324 17.89 26.77 11.40
C ALA A 324 18.21 25.71 12.46
N ARG A 325 17.51 25.78 13.59
CA ARG A 325 17.81 24.97 14.78
C ARG A 325 16.84 23.80 14.89
N GLY A 326 17.36 22.58 14.74
CA GLY A 326 16.66 21.33 15.00
C GLY A 326 16.74 20.89 16.46
N ASN A 327 16.44 19.61 16.72
CA ASN A 327 16.37 19.04 18.08
C ASN A 327 17.70 19.12 18.85
N PHE A 328 18.82 18.89 18.16
CA PHE A 328 20.15 18.84 18.76
C PHE A 328 21.04 20.02 18.36
N GLY A 329 20.46 21.03 17.70
CA GLY A 329 21.18 22.23 17.27
C GLY A 329 20.99 22.63 15.81
N THR A 330 21.84 23.52 15.35
CA THR A 330 21.96 24.00 13.96
C THR A 330 22.66 22.97 13.07
N ALA A 331 22.61 23.16 11.75
CA ALA A 331 23.32 22.31 10.79
C ALA A 331 24.81 22.14 11.12
N ILE A 332 25.47 23.20 11.59
CA ILE A 332 26.88 23.17 12.06
C ILE A 332 27.04 22.29 13.29
N GLU A 333 26.15 22.41 14.28
CA GLU A 333 26.21 21.62 15.52
C GLU A 333 26.00 20.12 15.21
N TYR A 334 25.07 19.77 14.32
CA TYR A 334 24.89 18.39 13.84
C TYR A 334 26.14 17.86 13.13
N ALA A 335 26.69 18.62 12.17
CA ALA A 335 27.87 18.20 11.41
C ALA A 335 29.10 18.01 12.31
N ARG A 336 29.26 18.86 13.34
CA ARG A 336 30.33 18.75 14.34
C ARG A 336 30.18 17.50 15.21
N ASN A 337 28.98 17.27 15.76
CA ASN A 337 28.71 16.12 16.61
C ASN A 337 28.87 14.79 15.85
N MET A 338 28.52 14.76 14.57
CA MET A 338 28.66 13.59 13.70
C MET A 338 30.03 13.45 13.03
N ARG A 339 30.93 14.43 13.22
CA ARG A 339 32.27 14.49 12.61
C ARG A 339 32.23 14.42 11.07
N PHE A 340 31.45 15.32 10.47
CA PHE A 340 31.37 15.53 9.03
C PHE A 340 32.17 16.77 8.61
N ASP A 341 33.50 16.63 8.55
CA ASP A 341 34.42 17.76 8.31
C ASP A 341 34.20 18.46 6.95
N GLU A 342 33.83 17.71 5.92
CA GLU A 342 33.53 18.27 4.60
C GLU A 342 32.26 19.13 4.62
N ILE A 343 31.20 18.65 5.27
CA ILE A 343 29.94 19.38 5.44
C ILE A 343 30.16 20.65 6.27
N LEU A 344 30.96 20.56 7.34
CA LEU A 344 31.34 21.74 8.14
C LEU A 344 31.99 22.81 7.27
N LYS A 345 32.98 22.43 6.45
CA LYS A 345 33.65 23.37 5.54
C LYS A 345 32.67 24.02 4.58
N VAL A 346 31.72 23.26 4.01
CA VAL A 346 30.70 23.78 3.10
C VAL A 346 29.79 24.82 3.78
N ILE A 347 29.31 24.52 4.99
CA ILE A 347 28.44 25.46 5.72
C ILE A 347 29.24 26.70 6.15
N GLU A 348 30.45 26.53 6.69
CA GLU A 348 31.29 27.64 7.14
C GLU A 348 31.73 28.56 6.00
N SER A 349 32.08 28.01 4.83
CA SER A 349 32.41 28.84 3.66
C SER A 349 31.21 29.65 3.22
N PHE A 350 30.04 29.02 3.15
CA PHE A 350 28.81 29.69 2.73
C PHE A 350 28.39 30.82 3.69
N VAL A 351 28.52 30.60 5.00
CA VAL A 351 28.23 31.62 6.01
C VAL A 351 29.19 32.80 5.90
N LYS A 352 30.50 32.53 5.70
CA LYS A 352 31.51 33.58 5.52
C LYS A 352 31.29 34.41 4.25
N ASP A 353 30.84 33.80 3.18
CA ASP A 353 30.59 34.50 1.90
C ASP A 353 29.37 35.45 1.96
N LYS A 354 28.50 35.30 2.97
CA LYS A 354 27.28 36.12 3.16
C LYS A 354 27.36 37.14 4.30
N THR A 355 28.38 37.09 5.15
CA THR A 355 28.71 38.09 6.18
C THR A 355 29.68 39.13 5.64
#